data_AF-A0A1H4QLX7-F1
#
_entry.id   AF-A0A1H4QLX7-F1
#
_cell.length_a   1.000
_cell.length_b   1.000
_cell.length_c   1.000
_cell.angle_alpha   90.00
_cell.angle_beta   90.00
_cell.angle_gamma   90.00
#
_symmetry.space_group_name_H-M   'P 1'
#
loop_
_entity.id
_entity.type
_entity.pdbx_description
1 polymer ?
#
loop_
_entity_poly.entity_id
_entity_poly.type
_entity_poly.pdbx_seq_one_letter_code
_entity_poly.pdbx_strand_id
1 'polypeptide(L)'
;MSAGFAVVDVETTGLVPGRDRVAEIGVVHVDPDGTVRDRWETLVNPQRDLGPQRIHGIRAEQVRDAPLFADVLPEIMRRLDGRVFVAHNARFDHRFLTAEILRAGEEFPVVADDVVCTMRLARTFLPGAGRSLQDCCNAFGLLLEDAHTAGADAEATAHVLSAYLSMAPEDPRWAAALERSAAAAWSVPARAGHPGLSRADSDRLGSLRRRLAAAWSDGMLSPESVSGLYAEAARLGVPGEHIDALLQEPAPAPPGRWPGATVPVIPGQRLVLTGQMGRPRHEITERLGAAGYPVHPTVTRSVALVIAADPGSMSLKARRARDYGIPVVGEDVLNTLLGGL
;
A
#
# COMPACT_ATOMS: atom_id res chain seq x y z
N MET A 1 -18.65 24.72 -16.66
CA MET A 1 -18.27 25.00 -15.27
C MET A 1 -17.00 24.21 -15.00
N SER A 2 -15.94 24.83 -14.48
CA SER A 2 -14.68 24.12 -14.16
C SER A 2 -14.94 23.05 -13.10
N ALA A 3 -14.25 21.92 -13.19
CA ALA A 3 -14.49 20.77 -12.31
C ALA A 3 -14.05 21.02 -10.86
N GLY A 4 -13.32 22.11 -10.57
CA GLY A 4 -12.85 22.46 -9.22
C GLY A 4 -11.42 22.00 -8.97
N PHE A 5 -11.18 21.49 -7.77
CA PHE A 5 -9.85 21.08 -7.29
C PHE A 5 -9.83 19.58 -7.01
N ALA A 6 -8.67 18.97 -7.22
CA ALA A 6 -8.34 17.63 -6.76
C ALA A 6 -7.16 17.74 -5.81
N VAL A 7 -7.43 17.54 -4.53
CA VAL A 7 -6.45 17.58 -3.46
C VAL A 7 -5.87 16.19 -3.30
N VAL A 8 -4.55 16.09 -3.42
CA VAL A 8 -3.83 14.84 -3.51
C VAL A 8 -2.79 14.77 -2.41
N ASP A 9 -2.63 13.58 -1.84
CA ASP A 9 -1.52 13.24 -0.97
C ASP A 9 -1.03 11.84 -1.31
N VAL A 10 0.28 11.60 -1.20
CA VAL A 10 0.88 10.29 -1.44
C VAL A 10 1.78 9.87 -0.28
N GLU A 11 1.62 8.61 0.13
CA GLU A 11 2.60 7.94 0.97
C GLU A 11 3.55 7.13 0.10
N THR A 12 4.83 7.17 0.44
CA THR A 12 5.90 6.66 -0.44
C THR A 12 6.88 5.78 0.31
N THR A 13 7.56 4.89 -0.42
CA THR A 13 8.60 4.01 0.16
C THR A 13 9.90 4.74 0.53
N GLY A 14 9.95 6.06 0.36
CA GLY A 14 11.15 6.89 0.47
C GLY A 14 10.98 8.26 -0.20
N LEU A 15 12.03 9.06 -0.27
CA LEU A 15 11.93 10.49 -0.64
C LEU A 15 12.38 10.83 -2.07
N VAL A 16 12.82 9.84 -2.86
CA VAL A 16 13.42 10.07 -4.19
C VAL A 16 12.50 9.55 -5.29
N PRO A 17 11.76 10.43 -6.02
CA PRO A 17 10.95 10.03 -7.16
C PRO A 17 11.76 9.26 -8.22
N GLY A 18 11.14 8.30 -8.90
CA GLY A 18 11.79 7.46 -9.91
C GLY A 18 12.59 6.29 -9.31
N ARG A 19 13.22 6.48 -8.15
CA ARG A 19 13.77 5.39 -7.34
C ARG A 19 12.69 4.80 -6.46
N ASP A 20 12.20 5.59 -5.52
CA ASP A 20 11.16 5.25 -4.54
C ASP A 20 9.78 5.28 -5.19
N ARG A 21 8.81 4.58 -4.57
CA ARG A 21 7.52 4.27 -5.18
C ARG A 21 6.38 4.78 -4.31
N VAL A 22 5.23 5.05 -4.94
CA VAL A 22 3.97 5.32 -4.23
C VAL A 22 3.46 4.02 -3.60
N ALA A 23 3.04 4.12 -2.33
CA ALA A 23 2.49 3.02 -1.52
C ALA A 23 1.03 3.27 -1.09
N GLU A 24 0.59 4.52 -1.10
CA GLU A 24 -0.80 4.92 -0.94
C GLU A 24 -1.02 6.25 -1.65
N ILE A 25 -2.23 6.48 -2.14
CA ILE A 25 -2.68 7.77 -2.68
C ILE A 25 -4.06 8.10 -2.13
N GLY A 26 -4.24 9.35 -1.71
CA GLY A 26 -5.53 9.95 -1.38
C GLY A 26 -5.87 11.05 -2.39
N VAL A 27 -7.14 11.13 -2.80
CA VAL A 27 -7.68 12.19 -3.65
C VAL A 27 -9.01 12.68 -3.07
N VAL A 28 -9.11 13.97 -2.82
CA VAL A 28 -10.31 14.64 -2.32
C VAL A 28 -10.73 15.74 -3.30
N HIS A 29 -12.00 15.73 -3.69
CA HIS A 29 -12.57 16.75 -4.57
C HIS A 29 -13.13 17.92 -3.77
N VAL A 30 -12.77 19.12 -4.21
CA VAL A 30 -13.29 20.38 -3.68
C VAL A 30 -13.89 21.17 -4.84
N ASP A 31 -15.12 21.63 -4.67
CA ASP A 31 -15.78 22.50 -5.64
C ASP A 31 -15.09 23.87 -5.73
N PRO A 32 -15.31 24.65 -6.80
CA PRO A 32 -14.77 26.00 -6.93
C PRO A 32 -15.10 26.93 -5.75
N ASP A 33 -16.20 26.70 -5.04
CA ASP A 33 -16.63 27.48 -3.87
C ASP A 33 -15.99 27.02 -2.54
N GLY A 34 -15.14 25.98 -2.58
CA GLY A 34 -14.52 25.40 -1.39
C GLY A 34 -15.33 24.27 -0.74
N THR A 35 -16.44 23.81 -1.32
CA THR A 35 -17.18 22.69 -0.75
C THR A 35 -16.48 21.35 -1.00
N VAL A 36 -16.14 20.60 0.05
CA VAL A 36 -15.61 19.23 -0.05
C VAL A 36 -16.73 18.26 -0.46
N ARG A 37 -16.51 17.42 -1.48
CA ARG A 37 -17.58 16.57 -2.06
C ARG A 37 -17.31 15.08 -2.03
N ASP A 38 -16.14 14.67 -2.53
CA ASP A 38 -15.81 13.27 -2.77
C ASP A 38 -14.43 12.97 -2.20
N ARG A 39 -14.25 11.75 -1.69
CA ARG A 39 -12.99 11.25 -1.15
C ARG A 39 -12.74 9.86 -1.69
N TRP A 40 -11.52 9.64 -2.13
CA TRP A 40 -11.03 8.33 -2.56
C TRP A 40 -9.61 8.12 -2.07
N GLU A 41 -9.32 6.90 -1.65
CA GLU A 41 -7.99 6.50 -1.23
C GLU A 41 -7.73 5.06 -1.64
N THR A 42 -6.48 4.73 -1.91
CA THR A 42 -6.07 3.37 -2.18
C THR A 42 -4.63 3.14 -1.77
N LEU A 43 -4.39 1.97 -1.19
CA LEU A 43 -3.06 1.38 -1.15
C LEU A 43 -2.61 1.05 -2.57
N VAL A 44 -1.29 1.05 -2.76
CA VAL A 44 -0.64 0.68 -4.01
C VAL A 44 0.48 -0.29 -3.68
N ASN A 45 0.55 -1.40 -4.40
CA ASN A 45 1.68 -2.31 -4.28
C ASN A 45 2.90 -1.69 -4.97
N PRO A 46 3.94 -1.29 -4.22
CA PRO A 46 5.10 -0.59 -4.80
C PRO A 46 6.06 -1.55 -5.51
N GLN A 47 5.83 -2.87 -5.43
CA GLN A 47 6.70 -3.94 -5.91
C GLN A 47 8.14 -3.83 -5.37
N ARG A 48 8.27 -3.38 -4.12
CA ARG A 48 9.54 -3.24 -3.40
C ARG A 48 9.33 -3.16 -1.89
N ASP A 49 10.42 -3.09 -1.15
CA ASP A 49 10.40 -2.80 0.28
C ASP A 49 9.80 -1.41 0.56
N LEU A 50 8.87 -1.36 1.52
CA LEU A 50 8.20 -0.12 1.95
C LEU A 50 9.13 0.86 2.68
N GLY A 51 10.30 0.42 3.13
CA GLY A 51 11.15 1.23 3.96
C GLY A 51 10.58 1.42 5.37
N PRO A 52 10.76 2.59 6.00
CA PRO A 52 10.43 2.79 7.41
C PRO A 52 8.90 2.93 7.67
N GLN A 53 8.20 1.80 7.77
CA GLN A 53 6.74 1.72 7.99
C GLN A 53 6.19 2.54 9.16
N ARG A 54 7.02 2.85 10.18
CA ARG A 54 6.62 3.71 11.30
C ARG A 54 6.31 5.16 10.92
N ILE A 55 6.73 5.60 9.74
CA ILE A 55 6.54 6.98 9.27
C ILE A 55 5.11 7.17 8.76
N HIS A 56 4.65 6.25 7.93
CA HIS A 56 3.35 6.34 7.24
C HIS A 56 2.32 5.32 7.75
N GLY A 57 2.69 4.42 8.67
CA GLY A 57 1.77 3.43 9.27
C GLY A 57 1.33 2.27 8.36
N ILE A 58 1.64 2.31 7.06
CA ILE A 58 1.36 1.22 6.10
C ILE A 58 2.20 -0.01 6.44
N ARG A 59 1.54 -1.16 6.63
CA ARG A 59 2.20 -2.45 6.86
C ARG A 59 2.50 -3.16 5.54
N ALA A 60 3.63 -3.85 5.48
CA ALA A 60 4.04 -4.59 4.26
C ALA A 60 3.02 -5.62 3.80
N GLU A 61 2.25 -6.20 4.73
CA GLU A 61 1.19 -7.14 4.39
C GLU A 61 0.03 -6.46 3.66
N GLN A 62 -0.27 -5.19 3.96
CA GLN A 62 -1.41 -4.48 3.38
C GLN A 62 -1.17 -4.16 1.90
N VAL A 63 0.05 -3.76 1.55
CA VAL A 63 0.41 -3.43 0.16
C VAL A 63 0.68 -4.65 -0.70
N ARG A 64 0.87 -5.84 -0.11
CA ARG A 64 1.07 -7.06 -0.90
C ARG A 64 -0.13 -7.36 -1.78
N ASP A 65 -1.32 -7.15 -1.22
CA ASP A 65 -2.60 -7.44 -1.86
C ASP A 65 -3.21 -6.21 -2.53
N ALA A 66 -2.56 -5.06 -2.40
CA ALA A 66 -2.98 -3.84 -3.05
C ALA A 66 -2.78 -3.94 -4.58
N PRO A 67 -3.61 -3.23 -5.36
CA PRO A 67 -3.42 -3.15 -6.80
C PRO A 67 -2.06 -2.52 -7.16
N LEU A 68 -1.54 -2.81 -8.35
CA LEU A 68 -0.38 -2.10 -8.86
C LEU A 68 -0.77 -0.66 -9.23
N PHE A 69 0.21 0.25 -9.26
CA PHE A 69 -0.05 1.63 -9.68
C PHE A 69 -0.71 1.68 -11.07
N ALA A 70 -0.25 0.83 -12.00
CA ALA A 70 -0.81 0.76 -13.34
C ALA A 70 -2.29 0.33 -13.34
N ASP A 71 -2.76 -0.42 -12.35
CA ASP A 71 -4.15 -0.88 -12.28
C ASP A 71 -5.09 0.24 -11.82
N VAL A 72 -4.62 1.10 -10.90
CA VAL A 72 -5.39 2.26 -10.39
C VAL A 72 -5.19 3.53 -11.22
N LEU A 73 -4.18 3.58 -12.10
CA LEU A 73 -3.87 4.76 -12.92
C LEU A 73 -5.07 5.32 -13.70
N PRO A 74 -5.92 4.51 -14.38
CA PRO A 74 -7.08 5.05 -15.07
C PRO A 74 -8.05 5.78 -14.12
N GLU A 75 -8.18 5.30 -12.88
CA GLU A 75 -9.02 5.93 -11.85
C GLU A 75 -8.39 7.22 -11.34
N ILE A 76 -7.07 7.22 -11.09
CA ILE A 76 -6.33 8.44 -10.73
C ILE A 76 -6.52 9.51 -11.80
N MET A 77 -6.32 9.18 -13.09
CA MET A 77 -6.47 10.14 -14.18
C MET A 77 -7.89 10.69 -14.28
N ARG A 78 -8.93 9.86 -14.16
CA ARG A 78 -10.33 10.33 -14.11
C ARG A 78 -10.59 11.30 -12.96
N ARG A 79 -9.97 11.05 -11.80
CA ARG A 79 -10.15 11.90 -10.61
C ARG A 79 -9.40 13.22 -10.69
N LEU A 80 -8.38 13.32 -11.53
CA LEU A 80 -7.60 14.55 -11.73
C LEU A 80 -8.02 15.33 -12.99
N ASP A 81 -8.68 14.68 -13.95
CA ASP A 81 -9.12 15.27 -15.21
C ASP A 81 -9.96 16.55 -15.00
N GLY A 82 -9.54 17.62 -15.68
CA GLY A 82 -10.18 18.94 -15.64
C GLY A 82 -10.13 19.66 -14.28
N ARG A 83 -9.39 19.15 -13.29
CA ARG A 83 -9.30 19.72 -11.93
C ARG A 83 -7.92 20.30 -11.65
N VAL A 84 -7.88 21.33 -10.82
CA VAL A 84 -6.63 21.90 -10.33
C VAL A 84 -5.97 20.88 -9.39
N PHE A 85 -4.74 20.48 -9.69
CA PHE A 85 -3.95 19.64 -8.79
C PHE A 85 -3.52 20.45 -7.56
N VAL A 86 -3.92 20.00 -6.38
CA VAL A 86 -3.58 20.63 -5.11
C VAL A 86 -2.91 19.60 -4.21
N ALA A 87 -1.92 20.00 -3.43
CA ALA A 87 -1.46 19.20 -2.28
C ALA A 87 -0.84 20.10 -1.22
N HIS A 88 -0.59 19.58 -0.03
CA HIS A 88 0.09 20.36 1.00
C HIS A 88 1.53 20.66 0.58
N ASN A 89 2.30 19.64 0.20
CA ASN A 89 3.63 19.78 -0.33
C ASN A 89 3.68 19.45 -1.83
N ALA A 90 2.86 20.11 -2.64
CA ALA A 90 2.62 19.73 -4.05
C ALA A 90 3.84 19.41 -4.91
N ARG A 91 5.01 20.00 -4.68
CA ARG A 91 6.23 19.62 -5.40
C ARG A 91 6.62 18.15 -5.16
N PHE A 92 6.42 17.64 -3.96
CA PHE A 92 6.70 16.26 -3.59
C PHE A 92 5.71 15.31 -4.27
N ASP A 93 4.42 15.50 -4.01
CA ASP A 93 3.33 14.66 -4.51
C ASP A 93 3.31 14.60 -6.04
N HIS A 94 3.39 15.78 -6.67
CA HIS A 94 3.42 15.92 -8.13
C HIS A 94 4.59 15.16 -8.75
N ARG A 95 5.79 15.22 -8.16
CA ARG A 95 6.96 14.51 -8.71
C ARG A 95 6.85 12.99 -8.56
N PHE A 96 6.25 12.51 -7.48
CA PHE A 96 6.00 11.07 -7.30
C PHE A 96 4.98 10.56 -8.31
N LEU A 97 3.86 11.27 -8.48
CA LEU A 97 2.85 10.90 -9.47
C LEU A 97 3.37 11.00 -10.89
N THR A 98 4.08 12.09 -11.23
CA THR A 98 4.77 12.20 -12.53
C THR A 98 5.65 10.98 -12.79
N ALA A 99 6.45 10.56 -11.80
CA ALA A 99 7.35 9.42 -11.96
C ALA A 99 6.61 8.07 -12.11
N GLU A 100 5.50 7.86 -11.41
CA GLU A 100 4.69 6.65 -11.54
C GLU A 100 3.91 6.59 -12.86
N ILE A 101 3.33 7.72 -13.28
CA ILE A 101 2.58 7.84 -14.55
C ILE A 101 3.52 7.60 -15.74
N LEU A 102 4.70 8.24 -15.74
CA LEU A 102 5.73 7.99 -16.76
C LEU A 102 6.22 6.53 -16.75
N ARG A 103 6.35 5.91 -15.57
CA ARG A 103 6.75 4.49 -15.46
C ARG A 103 5.67 3.57 -16.04
N ALA A 104 4.40 3.94 -15.96
CA ALA A 104 3.30 3.21 -16.57
C ALA A 104 3.19 3.45 -18.09
N GLY A 105 4.06 4.28 -18.68
CA GLY A 105 4.06 4.59 -20.11
C GLY A 105 3.08 5.68 -20.52
N GLU A 106 2.50 6.40 -19.56
CA GLU A 106 1.55 7.48 -19.79
C GLU A 106 2.21 8.85 -19.56
N GLU A 107 1.61 9.90 -20.11
CA GLU A 107 2.02 11.29 -19.88
C GLU A 107 1.16 11.93 -18.79
N PHE A 108 1.78 12.75 -17.94
CA PHE A 108 1.04 13.53 -16.94
C PHE A 108 0.85 14.97 -17.44
N PRO A 109 -0.37 15.40 -17.80
CA PRO A 109 -0.59 16.70 -18.42
C PRO A 109 -0.48 17.87 -17.42
N VAL A 110 -0.46 17.58 -16.12
CA VAL A 110 -0.27 18.58 -15.07
C VAL A 110 1.21 18.98 -15.03
N VAL A 111 1.52 20.21 -15.42
CA VAL A 111 2.87 20.76 -15.28
C VAL A 111 3.11 21.28 -13.86
N ALA A 112 4.37 21.21 -13.41
CA ALA A 112 4.73 21.52 -12.02
C ALA A 112 4.45 22.97 -11.60
N ASP A 113 4.36 23.90 -12.55
CA ASP A 113 4.06 25.31 -12.27
C ASP A 113 2.56 25.60 -12.12
N ASP A 114 1.70 24.66 -12.52
CA ASP A 114 0.24 24.80 -12.45
C ASP A 114 -0.38 24.20 -11.19
N VAL A 115 0.42 23.53 -10.35
CA VAL A 115 -0.04 22.94 -9.09
C VAL A 115 -0.22 24.00 -7.99
N VAL A 116 -1.23 23.80 -7.15
CA VAL A 116 -1.45 24.63 -5.95
C VAL A 116 -0.85 23.94 -4.73
N CYS A 117 -0.01 24.66 -3.98
CA CYS A 117 0.68 24.13 -2.79
C CYS A 117 0.20 24.85 -1.53
N THR A 118 -0.61 24.19 -0.70
CA THR A 118 -1.21 24.85 0.49
C THR A 118 -0.15 25.21 1.55
N MET A 119 0.95 24.45 1.66
CA MET A 119 2.12 24.80 2.49
C MET A 119 2.77 26.13 2.06
N ARG A 120 2.85 26.40 0.75
CA ARG A 120 3.41 27.67 0.24
C ARG A 120 2.45 28.83 0.48
N LEU A 121 1.16 28.58 0.32
CA LEU A 121 0.08 29.54 0.55
C LEU A 121 -0.06 29.93 2.02
N ALA A 122 0.31 29.05 2.96
CA ALA A 122 0.30 29.36 4.39
C ALA A 122 1.06 30.66 4.74
N ARG A 123 2.12 31.01 4.00
CA ARG A 123 2.84 32.28 4.21
C ARG A 123 1.98 33.53 3.94
N THR A 124 1.01 33.40 3.05
CA THR A 124 0.09 34.50 2.67
C THR A 124 -1.15 34.48 3.56
N PHE A 125 -1.74 33.30 3.76
CA PHE A 125 -3.04 33.17 4.43
C PHE A 125 -2.95 33.01 5.95
N LEU A 126 -1.82 32.51 6.46
CA LEU A 126 -1.59 32.25 7.89
C LEU A 126 -0.27 32.92 8.36
N PRO A 127 -0.12 34.25 8.22
CA PRO A 127 1.09 34.93 8.66
C PRO A 127 1.28 34.74 10.16
N GLY A 128 2.42 34.18 10.56
CA GLY A 128 2.76 33.92 11.96
C GLY A 128 2.49 32.48 12.44
N ALA A 129 1.78 31.66 11.65
CA ALA A 129 1.69 30.22 11.91
C ALA A 129 2.89 29.46 11.31
N GLY A 130 3.10 28.24 11.78
CA GLY A 130 3.96 27.29 11.09
C GLY A 130 3.37 26.88 9.74
N ARG A 131 4.16 26.15 8.94
CA ARG A 131 3.77 25.75 7.57
C ARG A 131 3.49 24.27 7.43
N SER A 132 3.63 23.49 8.51
CA SER A 132 3.25 22.08 8.45
C SER A 132 1.73 21.96 8.29
N LEU A 133 1.25 20.81 7.83
CA LEU A 133 -0.18 20.56 7.70
C LEU A 133 -0.86 20.69 9.07
N GLN A 134 -0.22 20.16 10.11
CA GLN A 134 -0.68 20.29 11.49
C GLN A 134 -0.80 21.75 11.93
N ASP A 135 0.20 22.59 11.65
CA ASP A 135 0.14 24.02 12.01
C ASP A 135 -0.99 24.74 11.29
N CYS A 136 -1.20 24.42 10.00
CA CYS A 136 -2.27 25.01 9.20
C CYS A 136 -3.64 24.58 9.72
N CYS A 137 -3.81 23.29 10.06
CA CYS A 137 -5.03 22.77 10.66
C CYS A 137 -5.32 23.43 12.01
N ASN A 138 -4.32 23.53 12.87
CA ASN A 138 -4.42 24.18 14.18
C ASN A 138 -4.86 25.65 14.05
N ALA A 139 -4.34 26.38 13.06
CA ALA A 139 -4.68 27.78 12.83
C ALA A 139 -6.17 27.99 12.47
N PHE A 140 -6.82 26.98 11.90
CA PHE A 140 -8.25 26.99 11.56
C PHE A 140 -9.12 26.19 12.55
N GLY A 141 -8.54 25.64 13.62
CA GLY A 141 -9.26 24.77 14.56
C GLY A 141 -9.73 23.45 13.95
N LEU A 142 -9.06 22.97 12.90
CA LEU A 142 -9.34 21.69 12.26
C LEU A 142 -8.66 20.55 13.02
N LEU A 143 -9.39 19.47 13.26
CA LEU A 143 -8.84 18.25 13.84
C LEU A 143 -8.20 17.41 12.74
N LEU A 144 -6.96 17.00 12.95
CA LEU A 144 -6.26 16.03 12.11
C LEU A 144 -6.31 14.66 12.81
N GLU A 145 -7.35 13.89 12.52
CA GLU A 145 -7.49 12.49 12.94
C GLU A 145 -6.76 11.58 11.94
N ASP A 146 -6.17 10.48 12.40
CA ASP A 146 -5.43 9.52 11.55
C ASP A 146 -4.34 10.13 10.65
N ALA A 147 -3.59 11.10 11.19
CA ALA A 147 -2.43 11.71 10.55
C ALA A 147 -1.48 10.64 9.98
N HIS A 148 -0.95 10.89 8.78
CA HIS A 148 -0.09 9.96 8.01
C HIS A 148 -0.83 8.79 7.32
N THR A 149 -2.12 8.97 7.06
CA THR A 149 -2.81 8.27 5.97
C THR A 149 -3.01 9.25 4.82
N ALA A 150 -2.79 8.81 3.59
CA ALA A 150 -2.89 9.71 2.43
C ALA A 150 -4.29 10.33 2.32
N GLY A 151 -5.35 9.57 2.63
CA GLY A 151 -6.70 10.11 2.59
C GLY A 151 -6.99 11.15 3.67
N ALA A 152 -6.54 10.93 4.91
CA ALA A 152 -6.74 11.91 5.99
C ALA A 152 -5.94 13.19 5.74
N ASP A 153 -4.69 13.07 5.28
CA ASP A 153 -3.84 14.23 5.00
C ASP A 153 -4.35 15.00 3.76
N ALA A 154 -4.90 14.32 2.75
CA ALA A 154 -5.59 14.96 1.62
C ALA A 154 -6.88 15.68 2.06
N GLU A 155 -7.69 15.08 2.94
CA GLU A 155 -8.92 15.69 3.46
C GLU A 155 -8.64 16.92 4.33
N ALA A 156 -7.66 16.84 5.23
CA ALA A 156 -7.22 17.99 6.00
C ALA A 156 -6.68 19.11 5.10
N THR A 157 -5.91 18.74 4.07
CA THR A 157 -5.43 19.69 3.05
C THR A 157 -6.60 20.33 2.29
N ALA A 158 -7.67 19.59 2.01
CA ALA A 158 -8.87 20.10 1.36
C ALA A 158 -9.59 21.12 2.24
N HIS A 159 -9.70 20.87 3.54
CA HIS A 159 -10.26 21.85 4.48
C HIS A 159 -9.39 23.11 4.60
N VAL A 160 -8.06 22.97 4.62
CA VAL A 160 -7.14 24.12 4.57
C VAL A 160 -7.33 24.91 3.27
N LEU A 161 -7.46 24.26 2.12
CA LEU A 161 -7.76 24.91 0.84
C LEU A 161 -9.09 25.65 0.88
N SER A 162 -10.13 25.02 1.43
CA SER A 162 -11.48 25.59 1.56
C SER A 162 -11.47 26.86 2.41
N ALA A 163 -10.67 26.87 3.49
CA ALA A 163 -10.45 28.06 4.30
C ALA A 163 -9.75 29.18 3.53
N TYR A 164 -8.71 28.86 2.74
CA TYR A 164 -8.03 29.85 1.89
C TYR A 164 -8.95 30.44 0.81
N LEU A 165 -9.78 29.61 0.16
CA LEU A 165 -10.79 30.05 -0.80
C LEU A 165 -11.80 31.00 -0.13
N SER A 166 -12.26 30.66 1.08
CA SER A 166 -13.20 31.48 1.85
C SER A 166 -12.60 32.83 2.29
N MET A 167 -11.31 32.86 2.62
CA MET A 167 -10.62 34.08 3.03
C MET A 167 -10.37 35.05 1.87
N ALA A 168 -10.20 34.53 0.64
CA ALA A 168 -9.93 35.34 -0.54
C ALA A 168 -10.64 34.76 -1.79
N PRO A 169 -11.98 34.84 -1.85
CA PRO A 169 -12.76 34.25 -2.93
C PRO A 169 -12.47 34.90 -4.30
N GLU A 170 -12.15 36.20 -4.29
CA GLU A 170 -11.84 36.99 -5.49
C GLU A 170 -10.34 36.99 -5.85
N ASP A 171 -9.52 36.15 -5.21
CA ASP A 171 -8.09 36.10 -5.57
C ASP A 171 -7.95 35.53 -7.00
N PRO A 172 -7.35 36.28 -7.95
CA PRO A 172 -7.28 35.89 -9.35
C PRO A 172 -6.50 34.59 -9.57
N ARG A 173 -5.70 34.14 -8.60
CA ARG A 173 -4.99 32.86 -8.70
C ARG A 173 -5.92 31.67 -8.82
N TRP A 174 -7.11 31.71 -8.22
CA TRP A 174 -8.06 30.60 -8.25
C TRP A 174 -8.68 30.47 -9.63
N ALA A 175 -9.22 31.56 -10.17
CA ALA A 175 -9.77 31.60 -11.53
C ALA A 175 -8.70 31.17 -12.55
N ALA A 176 -7.49 31.72 -12.45
CA ALA A 176 -6.41 31.38 -13.38
C ALA A 176 -6.00 29.90 -13.29
N ALA A 177 -5.95 29.30 -12.09
CA ALA A 177 -5.67 27.88 -11.93
C ALA A 177 -6.79 27.00 -12.53
N LEU A 178 -8.06 27.35 -12.25
CA LEU A 178 -9.23 26.64 -12.78
C LEU A 178 -9.26 26.68 -14.31
N GLU A 179 -8.97 27.84 -14.92
CA GLU A 179 -8.89 28.00 -16.38
C GLU A 179 -7.79 27.15 -16.99
N ARG A 180 -6.56 27.16 -16.42
CA ARG A 180 -5.46 26.33 -16.92
C ARG A 180 -5.76 24.84 -16.82
N SER A 181 -6.33 24.40 -15.70
CA SER A 181 -6.70 22.98 -15.50
C SER A 181 -7.79 22.51 -16.47
N ALA A 182 -8.75 23.38 -16.79
CA ALA A 182 -9.82 23.07 -17.74
C ALA A 182 -9.33 22.98 -19.20
N ALA A 183 -8.19 23.62 -19.51
CA ALA A 183 -7.57 23.57 -20.83
C ALA A 183 -6.58 22.39 -21.00
N ALA A 184 -6.21 21.70 -19.92
CA ALA A 184 -5.30 20.58 -19.97
C ALA A 184 -5.95 19.38 -20.67
N ALA A 185 -5.27 18.82 -21.67
CA ALA A 185 -5.75 17.64 -22.39
C ALA A 185 -5.31 16.37 -21.64
N TRP A 186 -6.28 15.57 -21.20
CA TRP A 186 -6.03 14.29 -20.55
C TRP A 186 -6.25 13.13 -21.51
N SER A 187 -5.26 12.23 -21.58
CA SER A 187 -5.40 10.94 -22.24
C SER A 187 -5.76 9.88 -21.20
N VAL A 188 -7.01 9.85 -20.75
CA VAL A 188 -7.46 8.84 -19.77
C VAL A 188 -7.49 7.46 -20.45
N PRO A 189 -6.79 6.44 -19.92
CA PRO A 189 -6.83 5.09 -20.49
C PRO A 189 -8.27 4.58 -20.56
N ALA A 190 -8.67 4.02 -21.71
CA ALA A 190 -10.03 3.56 -21.95
C ALA A 190 -10.45 2.34 -21.10
N ARG A 191 -9.48 1.63 -20.50
CA ARG A 191 -9.75 0.51 -19.60
C ARG A 191 -10.34 1.01 -18.28
N ALA A 192 -11.28 0.23 -17.74
CA ALA A 192 -11.72 0.44 -16.36
C ALA A 192 -10.50 0.38 -15.43
N GLY A 193 -10.41 1.35 -14.52
CA GLY A 193 -9.38 1.32 -13.48
C GLY A 193 -9.85 0.44 -12.34
N HIS A 194 -8.93 -0.17 -11.61
CA HIS A 194 -9.24 -0.80 -10.34
C HIS A 194 -9.83 0.28 -9.41
N PRO A 195 -10.94 0.02 -8.69
CA PRO A 195 -11.58 1.00 -7.81
C PRO A 195 -10.73 1.40 -6.58
N GLY A 196 -9.53 0.87 -6.46
CA GLY A 196 -8.68 0.96 -5.27
C GLY A 196 -8.95 -0.10 -4.19
N LEU A 197 -8.06 -0.16 -3.20
CA LEU A 197 -8.15 -0.96 -1.98
C LEU A 197 -7.66 -0.11 -0.81
N SER A 198 -8.57 0.36 0.05
CA SER A 198 -8.20 1.16 1.23
C SER A 198 -7.44 0.34 2.28
N ARG A 199 -6.80 1.01 3.25
CA ARG A 199 -6.20 0.32 4.42
C ARG A 199 -7.22 -0.50 5.20
N ALA A 200 -8.42 0.03 5.37
CA ALA A 200 -9.51 -0.66 6.08
C ALA A 200 -9.96 -1.92 5.32
N ASP A 201 -10.10 -1.82 3.99
CA ASP A 201 -10.49 -2.96 3.16
C ASP A 201 -9.39 -4.04 3.11
N SER A 202 -8.12 -3.64 3.05
CA SER A 202 -6.99 -4.56 3.15
C SER A 202 -6.99 -5.32 4.49
N ASP A 203 -7.29 -4.64 5.61
CA ASP A 203 -7.38 -5.27 6.93
C ASP A 203 -8.55 -6.26 7.02
N ARG A 204 -9.70 -5.91 6.42
CA ARG A 204 -10.88 -6.78 6.29
C ARG A 204 -10.56 -8.01 5.42
N LEU A 205 -9.92 -7.83 4.27
CA LEU A 205 -9.46 -8.91 3.39
C LEU A 205 -8.48 -9.84 4.09
N GLY A 206 -7.53 -9.30 4.85
CA GLY A 206 -6.62 -10.11 5.65
C GLY A 206 -7.36 -10.99 6.67
N SER A 207 -8.47 -10.51 7.23
CA SER A 207 -9.33 -11.30 8.11
C SER A 207 -10.06 -12.42 7.36
N LEU A 208 -10.62 -12.10 6.20
CA LEU A 208 -11.31 -13.08 5.34
C LEU A 208 -10.34 -14.15 4.85
N ARG A 209 -9.12 -13.80 4.45
CA ARG A 209 -8.07 -14.75 4.03
C ARG A 209 -7.69 -15.71 5.16
N ARG A 210 -7.54 -15.23 6.41
CA ARG A 210 -7.25 -16.11 7.57
C ARG A 210 -8.36 -17.14 7.79
N ARG A 211 -9.62 -16.74 7.58
CA ARG A 211 -10.78 -17.63 7.70
C ARG A 211 -10.85 -18.64 6.54
N LEU A 212 -10.56 -18.20 5.32
CA LEU A 212 -10.44 -19.08 4.15
C LEU A 212 -9.31 -20.10 4.35
N ALA A 213 -8.15 -19.69 4.87
CA ALA A 213 -7.04 -20.57 5.24
C ALA A 213 -7.42 -21.63 6.29
N ALA A 214 -8.22 -21.27 7.30
CA ALA A 214 -8.76 -22.24 8.25
C ALA A 214 -9.70 -23.24 7.56
N ALA A 215 -10.61 -22.77 6.70
CA ALA A 215 -11.52 -23.64 5.95
C ALA A 215 -10.79 -24.60 5.00
N TRP A 216 -9.70 -24.15 4.36
CA TRP A 216 -8.79 -24.97 3.59
C TRP A 216 -8.12 -26.05 4.44
N SER A 217 -7.60 -25.68 5.62
CA SER A 217 -6.94 -26.61 6.54
C SER A 217 -7.87 -27.71 7.05
N ASP A 218 -9.15 -27.39 7.23
CA ASP A 218 -10.16 -28.34 7.73
C ASP A 218 -10.79 -29.17 6.60
N GLY A 219 -10.42 -28.92 5.33
CA GLY A 219 -11.00 -29.59 4.16
C GLY A 219 -12.47 -29.24 3.90
N MET A 220 -12.98 -28.14 4.48
CA MET A 220 -14.39 -27.75 4.50
C MET A 220 -14.71 -26.53 3.64
N LEU A 221 -14.11 -26.43 2.45
CA LEU A 221 -14.59 -25.47 1.45
C LEU A 221 -15.84 -25.98 0.77
N SER A 222 -16.97 -25.80 1.45
CA SER A 222 -18.28 -26.04 0.89
C SER A 222 -18.86 -24.75 0.26
N PRO A 223 -19.85 -24.86 -0.65
CA PRO A 223 -20.57 -23.71 -1.19
C PRO A 223 -21.14 -22.78 -0.11
N GLU A 224 -21.54 -23.33 1.05
CA GLU A 224 -22.04 -22.57 2.19
C GLU A 224 -20.94 -21.72 2.85
N SER A 225 -19.73 -22.28 3.01
CA SER A 225 -18.56 -21.54 3.52
C SER A 225 -18.18 -20.39 2.59
N VAL A 226 -18.21 -20.62 1.27
CA VAL A 226 -17.96 -19.59 0.25
C VAL A 226 -19.02 -18.51 0.29
N SER A 227 -20.30 -18.88 0.31
CA SER A 227 -21.41 -17.92 0.46
C SER A 227 -21.28 -17.09 1.74
N GLY A 228 -20.85 -17.71 2.85
CA GLY A 228 -20.56 -17.03 4.11
C GLY A 228 -19.43 -16.00 4.03
N LEU A 229 -18.41 -16.23 3.19
CA LEU A 229 -17.35 -15.25 2.92
C LEU A 229 -17.88 -14.03 2.17
N TYR A 230 -18.69 -14.22 1.11
CA TYR A 230 -19.32 -13.09 0.41
C TYR A 230 -20.29 -12.32 1.31
N ALA A 231 -21.07 -13.00 2.15
CA ALA A 231 -22.00 -12.35 3.07
C ALA A 231 -21.27 -11.53 4.15
N GLU A 232 -20.10 -12.01 4.61
CA GLU A 232 -19.24 -11.24 5.51
C GLU A 232 -18.59 -10.06 4.78
N ALA A 233 -18.05 -10.26 3.58
CA ALA A 233 -17.46 -9.21 2.77
C ALA A 233 -18.46 -8.07 2.51
N ALA A 234 -19.70 -8.40 2.14
CA ALA A 234 -20.78 -7.42 1.96
C ALA A 234 -21.09 -6.66 3.26
N ARG A 235 -21.13 -7.33 4.42
CA ARG A 235 -21.32 -6.67 5.73
C ARG A 235 -20.16 -5.74 6.09
N LEU A 236 -18.95 -6.09 5.65
CA LEU A 236 -17.75 -5.29 5.86
C LEU A 236 -17.55 -4.22 4.78
N GLY A 237 -18.43 -4.12 3.77
CA GLY A 237 -18.31 -3.16 2.66
C GLY A 237 -17.18 -3.48 1.68
N VAL A 238 -16.65 -4.72 1.69
CA VAL A 238 -15.60 -5.17 0.77
C VAL A 238 -16.25 -5.63 -0.55
N PRO A 239 -15.85 -5.09 -1.72
CA PRO A 239 -16.40 -5.50 -3.01
C PRO A 239 -16.14 -6.98 -3.31
N GLY A 240 -17.14 -7.66 -3.90
CA GLY A 240 -17.11 -9.10 -4.17
C GLY A 240 -15.95 -9.56 -5.04
N GLU A 241 -15.47 -8.71 -5.96
CA GLU A 241 -14.31 -9.00 -6.82
C GLU A 241 -13.03 -9.32 -6.03
N HIS A 242 -12.86 -8.74 -4.83
CA HIS A 242 -11.72 -9.05 -3.98
C HIS A 242 -11.83 -10.45 -3.36
N ILE A 243 -13.06 -10.94 -3.17
CA ILE A 243 -13.32 -12.30 -2.70
C ILE A 243 -13.08 -13.30 -3.83
N ASP A 244 -13.49 -12.96 -5.05
CA ASP A 244 -13.19 -13.76 -6.24
C ASP A 244 -11.68 -13.98 -6.38
N ALA A 245 -10.88 -12.90 -6.23
CA ALA A 245 -9.43 -12.98 -6.25
C ALA A 245 -8.88 -13.87 -5.12
N LEU A 246 -9.38 -13.73 -3.89
CA LEU A 246 -8.97 -14.56 -2.75
C LEU A 246 -9.26 -16.06 -2.97
N LEU A 247 -10.39 -16.40 -3.59
CA LEU A 247 -10.78 -17.80 -3.85
C LEU A 247 -9.95 -18.46 -4.96
N GLN A 248 -9.35 -17.66 -5.85
CA GLN A 248 -8.43 -18.14 -6.87
C GLN A 248 -7.00 -18.34 -6.34
N GLU A 249 -6.68 -17.83 -5.14
CA GLU A 249 -5.39 -18.11 -4.51
C GLU A 249 -5.26 -19.62 -4.26
N PRO A 250 -4.08 -20.21 -4.53
CA PRO A 250 -3.85 -21.61 -4.22
C PRO A 250 -4.01 -21.83 -2.71
N ALA A 251 -4.71 -22.91 -2.35
CA ALA A 251 -4.85 -23.31 -0.95
C ALA A 251 -3.47 -23.30 -0.27
N PRO A 252 -3.32 -22.63 0.89
CA PRO A 252 -2.06 -22.64 1.61
C PRO A 252 -1.74 -24.11 1.89
N ALA A 253 -0.51 -24.49 1.56
CA ALA A 253 -0.06 -25.84 1.80
C ALA A 253 -0.34 -26.19 3.27
N PRO A 254 -1.00 -27.34 3.55
CA PRO A 254 -1.26 -27.74 4.92
C PRO A 254 0.07 -27.74 5.68
N PRO A 255 0.09 -27.26 6.94
CA PRO A 255 1.32 -27.20 7.72
C PRO A 255 1.97 -28.59 7.75
N GLY A 256 3.15 -28.70 7.12
CA GLY A 256 3.94 -29.94 7.09
C GLY A 256 3.77 -30.86 5.86
N ARG A 257 3.07 -30.46 4.79
CA ARG A 257 3.11 -31.19 3.50
C ARG A 257 3.32 -30.25 2.31
N TRP A 258 4.57 -30.16 1.86
CA TRP A 258 4.92 -29.63 0.55
C TRP A 258 5.13 -30.82 -0.41
N PRO A 259 4.23 -31.08 -1.37
CA PRO A 259 4.47 -32.08 -2.39
C PRO A 259 5.38 -31.47 -3.47
N GLY A 260 6.64 -31.91 -3.52
CA GLY A 260 7.54 -31.65 -4.65
C GLY A 260 8.52 -30.49 -4.44
N ALA A 261 9.61 -30.56 -5.22
CA ALA A 261 10.89 -29.87 -5.09
C ALA A 261 10.89 -28.32 -5.23
N THR A 262 9.82 -27.62 -4.85
CA THR A 262 9.73 -26.16 -4.98
C THR A 262 9.57 -25.53 -3.61
N VAL A 263 10.66 -24.94 -3.12
CA VAL A 263 10.71 -24.26 -1.82
C VAL A 263 10.42 -22.78 -2.08
N PRO A 264 9.50 -22.12 -1.33
CA PRO A 264 9.11 -20.73 -1.58
C PRO A 264 10.14 -19.73 -1.01
N VAL A 265 11.42 -19.90 -1.34
CA VAL A 265 12.50 -18.99 -0.94
C VAL A 265 13.41 -18.68 -2.11
N ILE A 266 13.89 -17.45 -2.18
CA ILE A 266 14.87 -16.99 -3.16
C ILE A 266 16.21 -16.63 -2.47
N PRO A 267 17.35 -16.74 -3.16
CA PRO A 267 18.63 -16.27 -2.63
C PRO A 267 18.54 -14.81 -2.14
N GLY A 268 19.15 -14.55 -0.98
CA GLY A 268 19.12 -13.29 -0.24
C GLY A 268 18.17 -13.32 0.96
N GLN A 269 17.22 -14.25 1.00
CA GLN A 269 16.24 -14.35 2.09
C GLN A 269 16.76 -15.10 3.32
N ARG A 270 16.33 -14.64 4.50
CA ARG A 270 16.80 -15.16 5.78
C ARG A 270 16.10 -16.45 6.17
N LEU A 271 16.87 -17.46 6.54
CA LEU A 271 16.37 -18.74 7.05
C LEU A 271 16.68 -18.88 8.54
N VAL A 272 15.92 -19.72 9.25
CA VAL A 272 16.25 -20.10 10.65
C VAL A 272 16.28 -21.61 10.77
N LEU A 273 17.30 -22.14 11.43
CA LEU A 273 17.40 -23.56 11.79
C LEU A 273 16.89 -23.78 13.22
N THR A 274 16.12 -24.84 13.44
CA THR A 274 15.63 -25.25 14.78
C THR A 274 15.64 -26.77 14.96
N GLY A 275 15.85 -27.24 16.20
CA GLY A 275 15.98 -28.67 16.50
C GLY A 275 17.40 -29.24 16.27
N GLN A 276 17.57 -30.53 16.56
CA GLN A 276 18.80 -31.29 16.34
C GLN A 276 18.79 -31.84 14.91
N MET A 277 19.61 -31.25 14.05
CA MET A 277 19.71 -31.61 12.63
C MET A 277 20.58 -32.85 12.42
N GLY A 278 20.40 -33.54 11.30
CA GLY A 278 21.23 -34.67 10.89
C GLY A 278 22.70 -34.30 10.63
N ARG A 279 22.97 -33.03 10.29
CA ARG A 279 24.34 -32.48 10.15
C ARG A 279 24.65 -31.39 11.18
N PRO A 280 25.94 -31.14 11.50
CA PRO A 280 26.33 -30.04 12.37
C PRO A 280 25.80 -28.69 11.86
N ARG A 281 25.18 -27.90 12.76
CA ARG A 281 24.53 -26.64 12.39
C ARG A 281 25.47 -25.64 11.69
N HIS A 282 26.76 -25.64 12.02
CA HIS A 282 27.74 -24.76 11.38
C HIS A 282 27.94 -25.11 9.90
N GLU A 283 28.03 -26.41 9.57
CA GLU A 283 28.17 -26.89 8.18
C GLU A 283 26.93 -26.52 7.34
N ILE A 284 25.73 -26.73 7.89
CA ILE A 284 24.47 -26.35 7.22
C ILE A 284 24.43 -24.84 6.99
N THR A 285 24.83 -24.06 7.99
CA THR A 285 24.83 -22.59 7.92
C THR A 285 25.79 -22.06 6.85
N GLU A 286 27.00 -22.62 6.78
CA GLU A 286 28.00 -22.24 5.79
C GLU A 286 27.52 -22.57 4.36
N ARG A 287 26.98 -23.78 4.15
CA ARG A 287 26.48 -24.21 2.85
C ARG A 287 25.27 -23.38 2.39
N LEU A 288 24.32 -23.11 3.28
CA LEU A 288 23.20 -22.23 2.98
C LEU A 288 23.67 -20.82 2.66
N GLY A 289 24.63 -20.28 3.42
CA GLY A 289 25.24 -18.98 3.14
C GLY A 289 25.90 -18.92 1.77
N ALA A 290 26.67 -19.95 1.39
CA ALA A 290 27.30 -20.06 0.08
C ALA A 290 26.28 -20.17 -1.07
N ALA A 291 25.14 -20.82 -0.83
CA ALA A 291 24.01 -20.89 -1.76
C ALA A 291 23.14 -19.61 -1.77
N GLY A 292 23.52 -18.57 -1.02
CA GLY A 292 22.84 -17.29 -0.96
C GLY A 292 21.70 -17.19 0.05
N TYR A 293 21.54 -18.16 0.95
CA TYR A 293 20.48 -18.16 1.97
C TYR A 293 21.06 -17.89 3.37
N PRO A 294 21.13 -16.62 3.82
CA PRO A 294 21.70 -16.29 5.12
C PRO A 294 20.89 -16.90 6.29
N VAL A 295 21.56 -17.64 7.18
CA VAL A 295 20.93 -18.21 8.37
C VAL A 295 20.97 -17.22 9.53
N HIS A 296 19.82 -16.98 10.13
CA HIS A 296 19.65 -16.11 11.29
C HIS A 296 19.42 -16.94 12.57
N PRO A 297 19.93 -16.51 13.74
CA PRO A 297 19.79 -17.29 14.99
C PRO A 297 18.37 -17.27 15.57
N THR A 298 17.57 -16.26 15.22
CA THR A 298 16.26 -15.98 15.82
C THR A 298 15.18 -15.82 14.76
N VAL A 299 13.97 -16.28 15.06
CA VAL A 299 12.78 -16.05 14.23
C VAL A 299 12.29 -14.61 14.41
N THR A 300 12.37 -13.84 13.33
CA THR A 300 11.84 -12.47 13.22
C THR A 300 10.86 -12.42 12.04
N ARG A 301 10.07 -11.36 11.92
CA ARG A 301 9.13 -11.19 10.79
C ARG A 301 9.82 -11.10 9.41
N SER A 302 11.13 -10.83 9.37
CA SER A 302 11.92 -10.81 8.12
C SER A 302 12.45 -12.19 7.69
N VAL A 303 12.20 -13.23 8.48
CA VAL A 303 12.62 -14.60 8.16
C VAL A 303 11.63 -15.19 7.16
N ALA A 304 12.13 -15.71 6.06
CA ALA A 304 11.31 -16.29 5.00
C ALA A 304 10.94 -17.75 5.26
N LEU A 305 11.77 -18.49 6.01
CA LEU A 305 11.57 -19.93 6.23
C LEU A 305 12.26 -20.40 7.51
N VAL A 306 11.61 -21.32 8.22
CA VAL A 306 12.21 -22.06 9.32
C VAL A 306 12.39 -23.53 8.92
N ILE A 307 13.61 -24.02 8.95
CA ILE A 307 13.93 -25.43 8.75
C ILE A 307 14.06 -26.07 10.12
N ALA A 308 13.25 -27.10 10.36
CA ALA A 308 13.16 -27.82 11.62
C ALA A 308 13.55 -29.28 11.42
N ALA A 309 14.27 -29.85 12.39
CA ALA A 309 14.54 -31.29 12.42
C ALA A 309 13.24 -32.10 12.44
N ASP A 310 12.23 -31.60 13.15
CA ASP A 310 10.85 -32.08 13.13
C ASP A 310 9.90 -30.89 12.87
N PRO A 311 9.25 -30.83 11.68
CA PRO A 311 8.28 -29.79 11.34
C PRO A 311 7.05 -29.76 12.23
N GLY A 312 6.70 -30.88 12.86
CA GLY A 312 5.63 -30.99 13.84
C GLY A 312 6.00 -30.43 15.22
N SER A 313 7.29 -30.16 15.46
CA SER A 313 7.76 -29.77 16.78
C SER A 313 7.18 -28.44 17.27
N MET A 314 7.00 -28.34 18.59
CA MET A 314 6.52 -27.14 19.30
C MET A 314 7.66 -26.35 19.95
N SER A 315 8.85 -26.35 19.33
CA SER A 315 9.97 -25.53 19.79
C SER A 315 9.59 -24.04 19.81
N LEU A 316 10.21 -23.23 20.68
CA LEU A 316 9.93 -21.79 20.79
C LEU A 316 10.06 -21.07 19.44
N LYS A 317 11.02 -21.49 18.60
CA LYS A 317 11.22 -20.98 17.25
C LYS A 317 10.10 -21.41 16.30
N ALA A 318 9.71 -22.69 16.33
CA ALA A 318 8.63 -23.19 15.47
C ALA A 318 7.28 -22.56 15.83
N ARG A 319 6.98 -22.38 17.12
CA ARG A 319 5.77 -21.68 17.58
C ARG A 319 5.77 -20.22 17.11
N ARG A 320 6.86 -19.50 17.35
CA ARG A 320 7.00 -18.10 16.93
C ARG A 320 6.94 -17.92 15.41
N ALA A 321 7.43 -18.89 14.63
CA ALA A 321 7.31 -18.88 13.18
C ALA A 321 5.84 -18.98 12.75
N ARG A 322 5.09 -19.91 13.34
CA ARG A 322 3.65 -20.07 13.09
C ARG A 322 2.86 -18.81 13.46
N ASP A 323 3.19 -18.19 14.60
CA ASP A 323 2.57 -16.91 15.02
C ASP A 323 2.81 -15.77 14.01
N TYR A 324 3.91 -15.82 13.26
CA TYR A 324 4.24 -14.86 12.19
C TYR A 324 3.80 -15.32 10.79
N GLY A 325 3.17 -16.48 10.65
CA GLY A 325 2.83 -17.07 9.35
C GLY A 325 4.05 -17.50 8.52
N ILE A 326 5.21 -17.68 9.16
CA ILE A 326 6.44 -18.11 8.50
C ILE A 326 6.39 -19.63 8.34
N PRO A 327 6.64 -20.17 7.13
CA PRO A 327 6.64 -21.61 6.90
C PRO A 327 7.67 -22.34 7.76
N VAL A 328 7.26 -23.48 8.35
CA VAL A 328 8.15 -24.41 9.07
C VAL A 328 8.22 -25.70 8.25
N VAL A 329 9.42 -26.07 7.81
CA VAL A 329 9.66 -27.22 6.91
C VAL A 329 10.69 -28.18 7.49
N GLY A 330 10.76 -29.39 6.92
CA GLY A 330 11.69 -30.42 7.35
C GLY A 330 13.10 -30.21 6.80
N GLU A 331 14.03 -30.98 7.35
CA GLU A 331 15.44 -30.98 6.90
C GLU A 331 15.60 -31.47 5.45
N ASP A 332 14.60 -32.18 4.91
CA ASP A 332 14.54 -32.64 3.51
C ASP A 332 14.69 -31.49 2.49
N VAL A 333 14.21 -30.30 2.86
CA VAL A 333 14.32 -29.07 2.06
C VAL A 333 15.76 -28.61 1.84
N LEU A 334 16.70 -28.98 2.74
CA LEU A 334 18.11 -28.61 2.57
C LEU A 334 18.70 -29.17 1.27
N ASN A 335 18.29 -30.36 0.85
CA ASN A 335 18.81 -30.96 -0.39
C ASN A 335 18.34 -30.18 -1.63
N THR A 336 17.11 -29.68 -1.60
CA THR A 336 16.58 -28.84 -2.68
C THR A 336 17.27 -27.48 -2.74
N LEU A 337 17.48 -26.82 -1.59
CA LEU A 337 18.13 -25.50 -1.54
C LEU A 337 19.62 -25.54 -1.89
N LEU A 338 20.28 -26.65 -1.60
CA LEU A 338 21.71 -26.84 -1.85
C LEU A 338 22.01 -27.49 -3.21
N GLY A 339 20.99 -27.67 -4.07
CA GLY A 339 21.17 -28.10 -5.46
C GLY A 339 21.33 -29.61 -5.68
N GLY A 340 20.98 -30.46 -4.70
CA GLY A 340 21.27 -31.89 -4.73
C GLY A 340 22.76 -32.20 -4.54
N LEU A 341 23.07 -33.40 -4.06
CA LEU A 341 24.37 -34.04 -4.30
C LEU A 341 24.27 -34.88 -5.56
#